data_AF-A0A0S7ERP0-F1
#
_entry.id   AF-A0A0S7ERP0-F1
#
_cell.length_a   1.000
_cell.length_b   1.000
_cell.length_c   1.000
_cell.angle_alpha   90.00
_cell.angle_beta   90.00
_cell.angle_gamma   90.00
#
_symmetry.space_group_name_H-M   'P 1'
#
loop_
_entity.id
_entity.type
_entity.pdbx_description
1 polymer ?
#
loop_
_entity_poly.entity_id
_entity_poly.type
_entity_poly.pdbx_seq_one_letter_code
_entity_poly.pdbx_strand_id
1 'polypeptide(L)'
;TRSQTSRSRMSSVSSTTTWTANSDWMLSWKSRLPLQTIMRLLQVLVPQVEKICIDKGLTDESEILRFLQHGTLVGLLPIPHPILIRKYQANTGTAMWFRTYMWGVIYLRNMDPPIWYDTDIRLFEIQRI
;
A
#
# COMPACT_ATOMS: atom_id res chain seq x y z
N THR A 1 -51.07 -26.85 50.98
CA THR A 1 -49.70 -27.15 50.50
C THR A 1 -49.56 -26.65 49.08
N ARG A 2 -48.45 -25.94 48.78
CA ARG A 2 -47.95 -25.51 47.46
C ARG A 2 -48.46 -24.16 46.92
N SER A 3 -47.92 -23.10 47.53
CA SER A 3 -47.91 -21.72 47.01
C SER A 3 -47.08 -21.64 45.73
N GLN A 4 -47.60 -20.91 44.75
CA GLN A 4 -47.00 -20.67 43.44
C GLN A 4 -45.69 -19.88 43.58
N THR A 5 -44.61 -20.43 43.02
CA THR A 5 -43.31 -19.80 42.91
C THR A 5 -43.32 -18.77 41.78
N SER A 6 -43.50 -17.51 42.15
CA SER A 6 -43.28 -16.35 41.29
C SER A 6 -41.81 -16.27 40.89
N ARG A 7 -41.46 -16.81 39.72
CA ARG A 7 -40.14 -16.65 39.10
C ARG A 7 -40.04 -15.20 38.59
N SER A 8 -39.47 -14.31 39.40
CA SER A 8 -39.02 -13.01 38.94
C SER A 8 -37.88 -13.21 37.92
N ARG A 9 -38.18 -12.97 36.64
CA ARG A 9 -37.14 -12.77 35.63
C ARG A 9 -36.48 -11.43 35.95
N MET A 10 -35.31 -11.47 36.60
CA MET A 10 -34.41 -10.32 36.63
C MET A 10 -33.96 -10.08 35.19
N SER A 11 -34.59 -9.13 34.52
CA SER A 11 -34.08 -8.56 33.27
C SER A 11 -32.79 -7.82 33.63
N SER A 12 -31.64 -8.43 33.32
CA SER A 12 -30.36 -7.75 33.30
C SER A 12 -30.42 -6.67 32.22
N VAL A 13 -30.84 -5.47 32.61
CA VAL A 13 -30.67 -4.27 31.78
C VAL A 13 -29.16 -4.05 31.72
N SER A 14 -28.54 -4.58 30.68
CA SER A 14 -27.20 -4.18 30.28
C SER A 14 -27.29 -2.68 30.03
N SER A 15 -26.81 -1.88 30.98
CA SER A 15 -26.58 -0.47 30.77
C SER A 15 -25.66 -0.37 29.55
N THR A 16 -26.23 -0.03 28.41
CA THR A 16 -25.47 0.36 27.22
C THR A 16 -24.80 1.68 27.59
N THR A 17 -23.63 1.59 28.22
CA THR A 17 -22.73 2.72 28.42
C THR A 17 -22.41 3.27 27.05
N THR A 18 -23.00 4.41 26.71
CA THR A 18 -22.67 5.16 25.50
C THR A 18 -21.18 5.43 25.53
N TRP A 19 -20.46 4.87 24.56
CA TRP A 19 -19.02 5.04 24.48
C TRP A 19 -18.70 6.53 24.36
N THR A 20 -17.77 7.00 25.19
CA THR A 20 -17.25 8.36 25.15
C THR A 20 -15.73 8.31 25.04
N ALA A 21 -15.17 9.17 24.19
CA ALA A 21 -13.72 9.24 24.03
C ALA A 21 -13.10 9.74 25.35
N ASN A 22 -12.34 8.87 26.01
CA ASN A 22 -11.58 9.23 27.21
C ASN A 22 -10.12 9.53 26.88
N SER A 23 -9.41 10.16 27.82
CA SER A 23 -8.00 10.53 27.64
C SER A 23 -7.12 9.32 27.32
N ASP A 24 -7.37 8.19 27.99
CA ASP A 24 -6.61 6.94 27.80
C ASP A 24 -6.79 6.38 26.38
N TRP A 25 -8.01 6.40 25.85
CA TRP A 25 -8.30 6.03 24.47
C TRP A 25 -7.56 6.95 23.50
N MET A 26 -7.62 8.27 23.69
CA MET A 26 -6.92 9.23 22.84
C MET A 26 -5.40 9.01 22.86
N LEU A 27 -4.80 8.81 24.04
CA LEU A 27 -3.37 8.56 24.18
C LEU A 27 -2.96 7.23 23.54
N SER A 28 -3.80 6.19 23.68
CA SER A 28 -3.58 4.89 23.03
C SER A 28 -3.60 4.98 21.50
N TRP A 29 -4.38 5.92 20.95
CA TRP A 29 -4.43 6.22 19.52
C TRP A 29 -3.25 7.07 19.08
N LYS A 30 -2.93 8.13 19.84
CA LYS A 30 -1.85 9.08 19.52
C LYS A 30 -0.50 8.37 19.32
N SER A 31 -0.18 7.39 20.14
CA SER A 31 1.08 6.63 20.02
C SER A 31 1.16 5.75 18.77
N ARG A 32 0.00 5.40 18.17
CA ARG A 32 -0.09 4.60 16.94
C ARG A 32 -0.10 5.45 15.67
N LEU A 33 -0.27 6.78 15.79
CA LEU A 33 -0.29 7.67 14.65
C LEU A 33 1.15 7.93 14.15
N PRO A 34 1.45 7.70 12.87
CA PRO A 34 2.77 7.95 12.30
C PRO A 34 2.98 9.45 12.02
N LEU A 35 3.08 10.26 13.07
CA LEU A 35 3.19 11.74 12.97
C LEU A 35 4.61 12.24 12.67
N GLN A 36 5.61 11.37 12.68
CA GLN A 36 7.02 11.76 12.56
C GLN A 36 7.33 12.57 11.29
N THR A 37 6.74 12.18 10.16
CA THR A 37 6.92 12.88 8.88
C THR A 37 6.39 14.31 8.96
N ILE A 38 5.16 14.50 9.46
CA ILE A 38 4.54 15.83 9.58
C ILE A 38 5.31 16.69 10.58
N MET A 39 5.74 16.12 11.71
CA MET A 39 6.54 16.84 12.70
C MET A 39 7.86 17.35 12.12
N ARG A 40 8.58 16.53 11.33
CA ARG A 40 9.82 16.95 10.64
C ARG A 40 9.57 18.04 9.62
N LEU A 41 8.47 17.95 8.87
CA LEU A 41 8.08 18.99 7.92
C LEU A 41 7.85 20.32 8.63
N LEU A 42 7.07 20.31 9.73
CA LEU A 42 6.77 21.50 10.50
C LEU A 42 8.03 22.14 11.11
N GLN A 43 8.98 21.33 11.59
CA GLN A 43 10.25 21.83 12.13
C GLN A 43 11.04 22.71 11.14
N VAL A 44 10.86 22.51 9.84
CA VAL A 44 11.54 23.31 8.81
C VAL A 44 10.62 24.38 8.21
N LEU A 45 9.36 24.05 7.95
CA LEU A 45 8.42 24.97 7.32
C LEU A 45 8.04 26.14 8.24
N VAL A 46 7.85 25.89 9.54
CA VAL A 46 7.48 26.94 10.50
C VAL A 46 8.51 28.08 10.54
N PRO A 47 9.81 27.83 10.79
CA PRO A 47 10.79 28.92 10.82
C PRO A 47 10.98 29.60 9.47
N GLN A 48 10.72 28.91 8.35
CA GLN A 48 10.76 29.52 7.01
C GLN A 48 9.59 30.48 6.79
N VAL A 49 8.39 30.09 7.22
CA VAL A 49 7.20 30.95 7.14
C VAL A 49 7.35 32.14 8.08
N GLU A 50 7.84 31.95 9.31
CA GLU A 50 8.10 33.06 10.24
C GLU A 50 9.11 34.05 9.65
N LYS A 51 10.18 33.55 9.03
CA LYS A 51 11.19 34.40 8.38
C LYS A 51 10.63 35.19 7.21
N ILE A 52 9.85 34.57 6.31
CA ILE A 52 9.31 35.29 5.14
C ILE A 52 8.28 36.34 5.55
N CYS A 53 7.50 36.08 6.61
CA CYS A 53 6.57 37.06 7.18
C CYS A 53 7.31 38.31 7.68
N ILE A 54 8.47 38.13 8.32
CA ILE A 54 9.29 39.25 8.82
C ILE A 54 10.03 39.95 7.66
N ASP A 55 10.75 39.19 6.83
CA ASP A 55 11.65 39.75 5.80
C ASP A 55 10.88 40.47 4.68
N LYS A 56 9.70 39.98 4.33
CA LYS A 56 8.89 40.54 3.22
C LYS A 56 7.66 41.31 3.69
N GLY A 57 7.38 41.36 5.00
CA GLY A 57 6.14 41.91 5.52
C GLY A 57 4.90 41.16 5.00
N LEU A 58 5.06 39.86 4.71
CA LEU A 58 4.01 39.03 4.12
C LEU A 58 2.94 38.75 5.18
N THR A 59 1.72 39.26 4.98
CA THR A 59 0.59 39.06 5.92
C THR A 59 -0.60 38.36 5.28
N ASP A 60 -0.56 38.13 3.97
CA ASP A 60 -1.68 37.53 3.25
C ASP A 60 -1.60 36.00 3.24
N GLU A 61 -2.73 35.35 3.59
CA GLU A 61 -2.83 33.88 3.64
C GLU A 61 -2.59 33.25 2.27
N SER A 62 -3.07 33.88 1.20
CA SER A 62 -2.96 33.31 -0.15
C SER A 62 -1.52 33.28 -0.65
N GLU A 63 -0.70 34.25 -0.25
CA GLU A 63 0.73 34.29 -0.52
C GLU A 63 1.51 33.23 0.27
N ILE A 64 1.14 33.01 1.54
CA ILE A 64 1.71 31.92 2.35
C ILE A 64 1.37 30.56 1.74
N LEU A 65 0.12 30.36 1.30
CA LEU A 65 -0.31 29.13 0.62
C LEU A 65 0.46 28.92 -0.68
N ARG A 66 0.67 29.97 -1.49
CA ARG A 66 1.51 29.88 -2.69
C ARG A 66 2.95 29.55 -2.36
N PHE A 67 3.52 30.13 -1.30
CA PHE A 67 4.88 29.79 -0.85
C PHE A 67 4.99 28.30 -0.51
N LEU A 68 4.05 27.77 0.29
CA LEU A 68 4.04 26.35 0.66
C LEU A 68 3.85 25.44 -0.56
N GLN A 69 3.04 25.83 -1.55
CA GLN A 69 2.82 25.07 -2.78
C GLN A 69 4.07 24.95 -3.66
N HIS A 70 4.95 25.96 -3.66
CA HIS A 70 6.21 25.92 -4.41
C HIS A 70 7.35 25.27 -3.61
N GLY A 71 7.14 24.96 -2.33
CA GLY A 71 8.11 24.30 -1.48
C GLY A 71 8.41 22.88 -1.96
N THR A 72 9.68 22.46 -1.81
CA THR A 72 10.10 21.07 -2.06
C THR A 72 10.36 20.34 -0.76
N LEU A 73 9.94 19.07 -0.71
CA LEU A 73 10.20 18.19 0.44
C LEU A 73 11.55 17.44 0.31
N VAL A 74 12.25 17.63 -0.81
CA VAL A 74 13.56 17.01 -1.07
C VAL A 74 14.56 17.52 -0.04
N GLY A 75 15.17 16.59 0.70
CA GLY A 75 16.15 16.89 1.76
C GLY A 75 15.55 17.20 3.14
N LEU A 76 14.22 17.38 3.26
CA LEU A 76 13.55 17.61 4.54
C LEU A 76 13.09 16.32 5.22
N LEU A 77 12.65 15.37 4.39
CA LEU A 77 12.19 14.07 4.85
C LEU A 77 13.39 13.14 5.12
N PRO A 78 13.24 12.19 6.07
CA PRO A 78 14.21 11.11 6.20
C PRO A 78 14.46 10.46 4.84
N ILE A 79 15.72 10.19 4.53
CA ILE A 79 16.11 9.56 3.27
C ILE A 79 15.35 8.24 3.14
N PRO A 80 14.53 8.04 2.08
CA PRO A 80 13.88 6.76 1.87
C PRO A 80 14.96 5.69 1.69
N HIS A 81 14.68 4.48 2.16
CA HIS A 81 15.62 3.38 1.95
C HIS A 81 15.95 3.26 0.45
N PRO A 82 17.19 2.88 0.08
CA PRO A 82 17.56 2.72 -1.32
C PRO A 82 16.56 1.83 -2.06
N ILE A 83 16.09 2.28 -3.23
CA ILE A 83 15.26 1.46 -4.11
C ILE A 83 16.21 0.48 -4.82
N LEU A 84 16.14 -0.78 -4.42
CA LEU A 84 16.89 -1.85 -5.06
C LEU A 84 16.17 -2.28 -6.34
N ILE A 85 16.59 -1.75 -7.49
CA ILE A 85 16.09 -2.21 -8.79
C ILE A 85 16.64 -3.62 -9.04
N ARG A 86 15.75 -4.61 -9.05
CA ARG A 86 16.10 -5.97 -9.47
C ARG A 86 15.97 -6.09 -10.98
N LYS A 87 17.10 -6.26 -11.68
CA LYS A 87 17.09 -6.60 -13.11
C LYS A 87 16.57 -8.03 -13.28
N TYR A 88 15.80 -8.26 -14.34
CA TYR A 88 15.44 -9.61 -14.75
C TYR A 88 16.70 -10.46 -14.89
N GLN A 89 16.71 -11.62 -14.24
CA GLN A 89 17.74 -12.64 -14.41
C GLN A 89 17.13 -13.74 -15.27
N ALA A 90 17.83 -14.07 -16.35
CA ALA A 90 17.45 -15.21 -17.18
C ALA A 90 17.38 -16.46 -16.29
N ASN A 91 16.28 -17.18 -16.39
CA ASN A 91 16.06 -18.38 -15.60
C ASN A 91 15.68 -19.53 -16.53
N THR A 92 16.18 -20.73 -16.22
CA THR A 92 15.98 -21.92 -17.06
C THR A 92 14.50 -22.24 -17.24
N GLY A 93 13.67 -21.99 -16.23
CA GLY A 93 12.22 -22.19 -16.31
C GLY A 93 11.55 -21.28 -17.35
N THR A 94 11.91 -20.00 -17.41
CA THR A 94 11.39 -19.04 -18.39
C THR A 94 11.93 -19.33 -19.77
N ALA A 95 13.20 -19.72 -19.90
CA ALA A 95 13.76 -20.15 -21.17
C ALA A 95 13.04 -21.40 -21.72
N MET A 96 12.77 -22.39 -20.87
CA MET A 96 12.04 -23.60 -21.24
C MET A 96 10.58 -23.29 -21.57
N TRP A 97 9.89 -22.50 -20.74
CA TRP A 97 8.53 -22.04 -21.00
C TRP A 97 8.45 -21.28 -22.34
N PHE A 98 9.34 -20.31 -22.55
CA PHE A 98 9.38 -19.51 -23.77
C PHE A 98 9.65 -20.37 -24.99
N ARG A 99 10.60 -21.30 -24.91
CA ARG A 99 10.90 -22.26 -25.99
C ARG A 99 9.68 -23.11 -26.33
N THR A 100 9.03 -23.71 -25.33
CA THR A 100 7.82 -24.53 -25.52
C THR A 100 6.68 -23.71 -26.11
N TYR A 101 6.45 -22.51 -25.60
CA TYR A 101 5.43 -21.59 -26.10
C TYR A 101 5.68 -21.21 -27.56
N MET A 102 6.91 -20.80 -27.90
CA MET A 102 7.31 -20.45 -29.26
C MET A 102 7.08 -21.62 -30.22
N TRP A 103 7.55 -22.81 -29.88
CA TRP A 103 7.31 -24.00 -30.70
C TRP A 103 5.82 -24.35 -30.83
N GLY A 104 5.03 -24.18 -29.77
CA GLY A 104 3.58 -24.35 -29.83
C GLY A 104 2.89 -23.37 -30.79
N VAL A 105 3.33 -22.11 -30.81
CA VAL A 105 2.80 -21.10 -31.75
C VAL A 105 3.17 -21.44 -33.19
N ILE A 106 4.43 -21.80 -33.45
CA ILE A 106 4.86 -22.20 -34.79
C ILE A 106 4.07 -23.44 -35.22
N TYR A 107 3.87 -24.41 -34.31
CA TYR A 107 3.11 -25.63 -34.56
C TYR A 107 1.70 -25.32 -35.05
N LEU A 108 0.93 -24.59 -34.25
CA LEU A 108 -0.47 -24.27 -34.54
C LEU A 108 -0.65 -23.45 -35.82
N ARG A 109 0.33 -22.61 -36.19
CA ARG A 109 0.26 -21.79 -37.41
C ARG A 109 0.58 -22.54 -38.69
N ASN A 110 1.28 -23.67 -38.62
CA ASN A 110 1.76 -24.40 -39.78
C ASN A 110 1.18 -25.83 -39.81
N MET A 111 -0.12 -25.93 -39.55
CA MET A 111 -0.90 -27.18 -39.64
C MET A 111 -1.44 -27.45 -41.05
N ASP A 112 -1.62 -26.42 -41.87
CA ASP A 112 -2.10 -26.57 -43.24
C ASP A 112 -1.44 -25.52 -44.18
N PRO A 113 -0.50 -25.93 -45.06
CA PRO A 113 0.08 -27.27 -45.14
C PRO A 113 0.97 -27.60 -43.93
N PRO A 114 1.00 -28.86 -43.46
CA PRO A 114 1.80 -29.26 -42.31
C PRO A 114 3.31 -29.26 -42.65
N ILE A 115 4.09 -28.40 -41.98
CA ILE A 115 5.54 -28.27 -42.27
C ILE A 115 6.41 -29.40 -41.68
N TRP A 116 5.86 -30.22 -40.79
CA TRP A 116 6.56 -31.32 -40.12
C TRP A 116 6.05 -32.70 -40.54
N TYR A 117 5.47 -32.78 -41.75
CA TYR A 117 5.05 -34.06 -42.31
C TYR A 117 6.26 -35.02 -42.41
N ASP A 118 6.08 -36.26 -41.96
CA ASP A 118 7.11 -37.32 -41.96
C ASP A 118 8.38 -37.02 -41.12
N THR A 119 8.24 -36.24 -40.03
CA THR A 119 9.35 -35.95 -39.10
C THR A 119 9.05 -36.35 -37.65
N ASP A 120 10.02 -36.97 -36.96
CA ASP A 120 9.91 -37.39 -35.55
C ASP A 120 10.28 -36.27 -34.55
N ILE A 121 9.57 -35.13 -34.61
CA ILE A 121 9.93 -33.96 -33.81
C ILE A 121 9.23 -33.96 -32.45
N ARG A 122 10.02 -33.96 -31.37
CA ARG A 122 9.55 -33.77 -29.99
C ARG A 122 9.65 -32.30 -29.60
N LEU A 123 8.66 -31.49 -30.00
CA LEU A 123 8.65 -30.03 -29.78
C LEU A 123 8.48 -29.64 -28.30
N PHE A 124 7.76 -30.45 -27.53
CA PHE A 124 7.53 -30.23 -26.11
C PHE A 124 7.26 -31.55 -25.38
N GLU A 125 7.67 -31.62 -24.13
CA GLU A 125 7.30 -32.72 -23.24
C GLU A 125 5.95 -32.40 -22.61
N ILE A 126 4.95 -33.25 -22.87
CA ILE A 126 3.70 -33.24 -22.13
C ILE A 126 3.96 -34.05 -20.86
N GLN A 127 4.15 -33.39 -19.71
CA GLN A 127 4.06 -34.09 -18.44
C GLN A 127 2.62 -34.58 -18.26
N ARG A 128 2.40 -35.88 -18.43
CA ARG A 128 1.16 -36.53 -18.00
C ARG A 128 1.22 -36.65 -16.47
N ILE A 129 0.26 -36.03 -15.80
CA ILE A 129 0.00 -36.16 -14.35
C ILE A 129 -0.59 -37.55 -14.10
#